data_AF-A0A2E9LPT9-F1
#
_entry.id   AF-A0A2E9LPT9-F1
#
_cell.length_a   1.000
_cell.length_b   1.000
_cell.length_c   1.000
_cell.angle_alpha   90.00
_cell.angle_beta   90.00
_cell.angle_gamma   90.00
#
_symmetry.space_group_name_H-M   'P 1'
#
loop_
_entity.id
_entity.type
_entity.pdbx_description
1 polymer ?
#
loop_
_entity_poly.entity_id
_entity_poly.type
_entity_poly.pdbx_seq_one_letter_code
_entity_poly.pdbx_strand_id
1 'polypeptide(L)'
;MNDLVVCEALGQIHNDPGQPWTVASLAAEVGLSRSSFAAHFTNLVGETPLYYLTSWRMQLARSWLCGTSLSLGELAERLGYQSDDAFKRAFRREVGSAPGSYRKQARSESLTT
;
A
#
# COMPACT_ATOMS: atom_id res chain seq x y z
N MET A 1 -24.55 1.26 -9.62
CA MET A 1 -23.73 0.91 -10.81
C MET A 1 -22.30 1.43 -10.67
N ASN A 2 -22.10 2.61 -10.09
CA ASN A 2 -20.79 3.26 -9.88
C ASN A 2 -19.90 2.64 -8.78
N ASP A 3 -20.44 1.89 -7.83
CA ASP A 3 -19.61 1.30 -6.76
C ASP A 3 -18.79 0.11 -7.28
N LEU A 4 -19.32 -0.61 -8.27
CA LEU A 4 -18.68 -1.81 -8.83
C LEU A 4 -17.33 -1.50 -9.47
N VAL A 5 -17.20 -0.38 -10.20
CA VAL A 5 -15.92 0.01 -10.81
C VAL A 5 -14.87 0.35 -9.75
N VAL A 6 -15.27 0.93 -8.61
CA VAL A 6 -14.35 1.20 -7.51
C VAL A 6 -13.99 -0.09 -6.79
N CYS A 7 -14.96 -0.98 -6.56
CA CYS A 7 -14.71 -2.31 -6.00
C CYS A 7 -13.73 -3.13 -6.85
N GLU A 8 -13.86 -3.07 -8.18
CA GLU A 8 -12.96 -3.77 -9.10
C GLU A 8 -11.54 -3.19 -9.05
N ALA A 9 -11.39 -1.86 -9.08
CA ALA A 9 -10.10 -1.21 -8.91
C ALA A 9 -9.44 -1.52 -7.56
N LEU A 10 -10.23 -1.56 -6.48
CA LEU A 10 -9.76 -1.98 -5.15
C LEU A 10 -9.31 -3.45 -5.17
N GLY A 11 -10.06 -4.33 -5.85
CA GLY A 11 -9.67 -5.72 -6.06
C GLY A 11 -8.31 -5.85 -6.75
N GLN A 12 -8.04 -5.06 -7.79
CA GLN A 12 -6.73 -5.05 -8.46
C GLN A 12 -5.61 -4.57 -7.53
N ILE A 13 -5.85 -3.52 -6.75
CA ILE A 13 -4.88 -3.02 -5.75
C ILE A 13 -4.58 -4.06 -4.68
N HIS A 14 -5.60 -4.77 -4.20
CA HIS A 14 -5.45 -5.77 -3.15
C HIS A 14 -4.79 -7.05 -3.64
N ASN A 15 -5.10 -7.47 -4.87
CA ASN A 15 -4.56 -8.69 -5.47
C ASN A 15 -3.06 -8.55 -5.78
N ASP A 16 -2.65 -7.41 -6.35
CA ASP A 16 -1.24 -7.15 -6.64
C ASP A 16 -0.83 -5.73 -6.21
N PRO A 17 -0.59 -5.52 -4.91
CA PRO A 17 -0.16 -4.23 -4.39
C PRO A 17 1.23 -3.85 -4.87
N GLY A 18 2.05 -4.78 -5.38
CA GLY A 18 3.42 -4.56 -5.82
C GLY A 18 3.54 -3.93 -7.21
N GLN A 19 2.50 -4.01 -8.05
CA GLN A 19 2.50 -3.40 -9.38
C GLN A 19 2.74 -1.89 -9.34
N PRO A 20 3.38 -1.30 -10.37
CA PRO A 20 3.55 0.14 -10.50
C PRO A 20 2.24 0.81 -10.94
N TRP A 21 1.17 0.62 -10.15
CA TRP A 21 -0.13 1.21 -10.40
C TRP A 21 -0.03 2.73 -10.51
N THR A 22 -0.65 3.26 -11.55
CA THR A 22 -0.89 4.68 -11.74
C THR A 22 -2.40 4.91 -11.77
N VAL A 23 -2.83 6.15 -11.58
CA VAL A 23 -4.24 6.50 -11.76
C VAL A 23 -4.71 6.13 -13.17
N ALA A 24 -3.84 6.26 -14.18
CA ALA A 24 -4.18 5.92 -15.56
C ALA A 24 -4.33 4.41 -15.78
N SER A 25 -3.43 3.59 -15.22
CA SER A 25 -3.54 2.14 -15.37
C SER A 25 -4.75 1.58 -14.62
N LEU A 26 -5.03 2.04 -13.41
CA LEU A 26 -6.24 1.66 -12.67
C LEU A 26 -7.53 2.09 -13.39
N ALA A 27 -7.54 3.29 -13.98
CA ALA A 27 -8.68 3.76 -14.76
C ALA A 27 -8.91 2.92 -16.03
N ALA A 28 -7.82 2.46 -16.66
CA ALA A 28 -7.90 1.59 -17.83
C ALA A 28 -8.49 0.21 -17.50
N GLU A 29 -8.15 -0.37 -16.34
CA GLU A 29 -8.73 -1.64 -15.86
C GLU A 29 -10.26 -1.59 -15.77
N VAL A 30 -10.83 -0.42 -15.44
CA VAL A 30 -12.27 -0.25 -15.21
C VAL A 30 -12.98 0.55 -16.30
N GLY A 31 -12.30 0.78 -17.44
CA GLY A 31 -12.88 1.45 -18.61
C GLY A 31 -13.23 2.93 -18.42
N LEU A 32 -12.56 3.64 -17.51
CA LEU A 32 -12.78 5.06 -17.25
C LEU A 32 -11.61 5.93 -17.70
N SER A 33 -11.91 7.22 -17.94
CA SER A 33 -10.84 8.21 -18.07
C SER A 33 -10.15 8.43 -16.73
N ARG A 34 -8.87 8.83 -16.76
CA ARG A 34 -8.07 9.10 -15.56
C ARG A 34 -8.75 10.06 -14.57
N SER A 35 -9.34 11.15 -15.07
CA SER A 35 -10.00 12.16 -14.24
C SER A 35 -11.33 11.68 -13.68
N SER A 36 -12.14 10.99 -14.49
CA SER A 36 -13.40 10.40 -14.05
C SER A 36 -13.17 9.37 -12.95
N PHE A 37 -12.22 8.45 -13.16
CA PHE A 37 -11.83 7.47 -12.16
C PHE A 37 -11.34 8.11 -10.86
N ALA A 38 -10.41 9.07 -10.92
CA ALA A 38 -9.87 9.69 -9.71
C ALA A 38 -10.94 10.42 -8.89
N ALA A 39 -11.82 11.19 -9.54
CA ALA A 39 -12.91 11.88 -8.88
C ALA A 39 -13.90 10.89 -8.27
N HIS A 40 -14.27 9.87 -9.03
CA HIS A 40 -15.24 8.86 -8.60
C HIS A 40 -14.73 8.02 -7.43
N PHE A 41 -13.49 7.53 -7.52
CA PHE A 41 -12.82 6.80 -6.44
C PHE A 41 -12.74 7.65 -5.17
N THR A 42 -12.31 8.91 -5.28
CA THR A 42 -12.16 9.80 -4.12
C THR A 42 -13.52 10.10 -3.46
N ASN A 43 -14.57 10.30 -4.27
CA ASN A 43 -15.92 10.50 -3.75
C ASN A 43 -16.44 9.29 -2.96
N LEU A 44 -16.08 8.06 -3.38
CA LEU A 44 -16.53 6.84 -2.73
C LEU A 44 -15.67 6.43 -1.52
N VAL A 45 -14.34 6.50 -1.67
CA VAL A 45 -13.37 5.98 -0.69
C VAL A 45 -12.92 7.06 0.30
N GLY A 46 -13.08 8.35 -0.05
CA GLY A 46 -12.64 9.49 0.75
C GLY A 46 -11.18 9.89 0.51
N GLU A 47 -10.41 9.09 -0.23
CA GLU A 47 -8.99 9.28 -0.49
C GLU A 47 -8.67 9.10 -1.97
N THR A 48 -7.57 9.71 -2.43
CA THR A 48 -7.11 9.52 -3.82
C THR A 48 -6.60 8.10 -4.05
N PRO A 49 -6.70 7.53 -5.28
CA PRO A 49 -6.31 6.15 -5.55
C PRO A 49 -4.88 5.78 -5.14
N LEU A 50 -3.90 6.66 -5.42
CA LEU A 50 -2.50 6.37 -5.10
C LEU A 50 -2.15 6.58 -3.63
N TYR A 51 -2.90 7.46 -2.93
CA TYR A 51 -2.79 7.56 -1.48
C TYR A 51 -3.32 6.29 -0.82
N TYR A 52 -4.50 5.82 -1.25
CA TYR A 52 -5.07 4.55 -0.80
C TYR A 52 -4.10 3.38 -1.00
N LEU A 53 -3.53 3.24 -2.21
CA LEU A 53 -2.52 2.20 -2.49
C LEU A 53 -1.32 2.31 -1.55
N THR A 54 -0.84 3.52 -1.27
CA THR A 54 0.28 3.73 -0.34
C THR A 54 -0.10 3.30 1.08
N SER A 55 -1.26 3.70 1.56
CA SER A 55 -1.78 3.28 2.88
C SER A 55 -1.91 1.76 2.97
N TRP A 56 -2.47 1.13 1.94
CA TRP A 56 -2.62 -0.32 1.86
C TRP A 56 -1.26 -1.05 1.89
N ARG A 57 -0.28 -0.59 1.10
CA ARG A 57 1.09 -1.12 1.13
C ARG A 57 1.72 -1.02 2.52
N MET A 58 1.47 0.06 3.26
CA MET A 58 2.02 0.22 4.61
C MET A 58 1.31 -0.65 5.65
N GLN A 59 0.02 -0.91 5.50
CA GLN A 59 -0.69 -1.89 6.32
C GLN A 59 -0.11 -3.29 6.14
N LEU A 60 0.12 -3.70 4.89
CA LEU A 60 0.80 -4.96 4.57
C LEU A 60 2.23 -4.99 5.11
N ALA A 61 2.98 -3.90 4.94
CA ALA A 61 4.34 -3.79 5.47
C ALA A 61 4.38 -4.02 6.98
N ARG A 62 3.48 -3.41 7.75
CA ARG A 62 3.38 -3.61 9.21
C ARG A 62 3.11 -5.08 9.54
N SER A 63 2.16 -5.71 8.85
CA SER A 63 1.83 -7.13 9.06
C SER A 63 3.02 -8.03 8.75
N TRP A 64 3.71 -7.82 7.63
CA TRP A 64 4.81 -8.67 7.20
C TRP A 64 6.09 -8.42 8.00
N LEU A 65 6.35 -7.19 8.46
CA LEU A 65 7.48 -6.87 9.33
C LEU A 65 7.46 -7.65 10.65
N CYS A 66 6.27 -7.91 11.18
CA CYS A 66 6.05 -8.62 12.44
C CYS A 66 5.83 -10.13 12.25
N GLY A 67 5.15 -10.53 11.17
CA GLY A 67 4.76 -11.92 10.93
C GLY A 67 5.73 -12.76 10.10
N THR A 68 6.80 -12.16 9.55
CA THR A 68 7.73 -12.87 8.66
C THR A 68 9.20 -12.55 8.96
N SER A 69 10.11 -13.37 8.46
CA SER A 69 11.56 -13.14 8.51
C SER A 69 12.11 -12.40 7.29
N LEU A 70 11.25 -11.81 6.44
CA LEU A 70 11.67 -11.12 5.22
C LEU A 70 12.61 -9.96 5.54
N SER A 71 13.63 -9.77 4.70
CA SER A 71 14.50 -8.60 4.72
C SER A 71 13.72 -7.33 4.32
N LEU A 72 14.29 -6.15 4.61
CA LEU A 72 13.68 -4.89 4.19
C LEU A 72 13.66 -4.74 2.67
N GLY A 73 14.65 -5.28 1.96
CA GLY A 73 14.70 -5.28 0.50
C GLY A 73 13.62 -6.15 -0.11
N GLU A 74 13.42 -7.38 0.38
CA GLU A 74 12.33 -8.25 -0.08
C GLU A 74 10.95 -7.63 0.17
N LEU A 75 10.77 -6.94 1.31
CA LEU A 75 9.52 -6.20 1.57
C LEU A 75 9.33 -5.04 0.60
N ALA A 76 10.40 -4.26 0.35
CA ALA A 76 10.35 -3.14 -0.59
C ALA A 76 9.96 -3.60 -1.99
N GLU A 77 10.61 -4.67 -2.49
CA GLU A 77 10.34 -5.26 -3.80
C GLU A 77 8.89 -5.74 -3.92
N ARG A 78 8.42 -6.56 -2.97
CA ARG A 78 7.04 -7.09 -2.97
C ARG A 78 5.98 -6.01 -2.86
N LEU A 79 6.30 -4.87 -2.26
CA LEU A 79 5.41 -3.72 -2.11
C LEU A 79 5.58 -2.68 -3.23
N GLY A 80 6.37 -2.98 -4.26
CA GLY A 80 6.51 -2.12 -5.44
C GLY A 80 7.36 -0.87 -5.22
N TYR A 81 8.31 -0.92 -4.28
CA TYR A 81 9.29 0.14 -4.06
C TYR A 81 10.60 -0.20 -4.77
N GLN A 82 11.09 0.76 -5.57
CA GLN A 82 12.33 0.61 -6.34
C GLN A 82 13.60 0.57 -5.48
N SER A 83 13.52 0.97 -4.21
CA SER A 83 14.64 0.89 -3.29
C SER A 83 14.18 0.82 -1.83
N ASP A 84 15.04 0.23 -0.99
CA ASP A 84 14.90 0.22 0.47
C ASP A 84 14.68 1.62 1.03
N ASP A 85 15.36 2.63 0.50
CA ASP A 85 15.27 4.01 1.01
C ASP A 85 13.97 4.70 0.60
N ALA A 86 13.41 4.36 -0.57
CA ALA A 86 12.05 4.79 -0.94
C ALA A 86 11.03 4.17 0.02
N PHE A 87 11.14 2.86 0.28
CA PHE A 87 10.28 2.15 1.22
C PHE A 87 10.40 2.70 2.65
N LYS A 88 11.61 2.85 3.20
CA LYS A 88 11.83 3.37 4.56
C LYS A 88 11.27 4.77 4.74
N ARG A 89 11.40 5.65 3.74
CA ARG A 89 10.84 7.01 3.77
C ARG A 89 9.31 6.99 3.77
N ALA A 90 8.70 6.21 2.88
CA ALA A 90 7.25 6.05 2.85
C ALA A 90 6.73 5.46 4.17
N PHE A 91 7.35 4.40 4.66
CA PHE A 91 6.96 3.76 5.92
C PHE A 91 7.07 4.71 7.10
N ARG A 92 8.16 5.47 7.23
CA ARG A 92 8.29 6.46 8.31
C ARG A 92 7.21 7.55 8.22
N ARG A 93 6.84 7.98 7.01
CA ARG A 93 5.81 9.00 6.82
C ARG A 93 4.42 8.49 7.25
N GLU A 94 4.06 7.27 6.86
CA GLU A 94 2.72 6.72 7.15
C GLU A 94 2.60 6.08 8.54
N VAL A 95 3.69 5.49 9.07
CA VAL A 95 3.67 4.71 10.33
C VAL A 95 4.33 5.47 11.50
N GLY A 96 5.06 6.56 11.22
CA GLY A 96 5.70 7.40 12.24
C GLY A 96 7.04 6.88 12.78
N SER A 97 7.47 5.66 12.41
CA SER A 97 8.74 5.07 12.84
C SER A 97 9.45 4.35 11.70
N ALA A 98 10.74 4.06 11.84
CA ALA A 98 11.48 3.32 10.82
C ALA A 98 11.13 1.81 10.86
N PRO A 99 11.07 1.10 9.71
CA PRO A 99 10.72 -0.33 9.66
C PRO A 99 11.51 -1.23 10.62
N GLY A 100 12.83 -1.01 10.72
CA GLY A 100 13.70 -1.77 11.62
C GLY A 100 13.41 -1.52 13.11
N SER A 101 13.15 -0.27 13.48
CA SER A 101 12.76 0.09 14.84
C SER A 101 11.39 -0.50 15.20
N TYR A 102 10.45 -0.44 14.26
CA TYR A 102 9.11 -1.03 14.39
C TYR A 102 9.19 -2.54 14.64
N ARG A 103 9.97 -3.28 13.83
CA ARG A 103 10.20 -4.72 14.02
C ARG A 103 10.83 -5.03 15.39
N LYS A 104 11.81 -4.24 15.82
CA LYS A 104 12.48 -4.44 17.11
C LYS A 104 11.51 -4.26 18.28
N GLN A 105 10.66 -3.22 18.24
CA GLN A 105 9.65 -2.95 19.26
C GLN A 105 8.62 -4.07 19.36
N ALA A 106 8.07 -4.51 18.22
CA ALA A 106 7.12 -5.62 18.19
C ALA A 106 7.71 -6.91 18.80
N ARG A 107 9.00 -7.19 18.54
CA ARG A 107 9.67 -8.38 19.10
C ARG A 107 9.91 -8.27 20.61
N SER A 108 10.20 -7.08 21.12
CA SER A 108 10.35 -6.87 22.57
C SER A 108 9.02 -6.98 23.32
N GLU A 109 7.91 -6.54 22.72
CA GLU A 109 6.57 -6.66 23.31
C GLU A 109 6.14 -8.13 23.44
N SER A 110 6.41 -8.97 22.43
CA SER A 110 6.12 -10.42 22.49
C SER A 110 6.93 -11.20 23.53
N LEU A 111 8.01 -10.63 24.09
CA LEU A 111 8.83 -11.27 25.13
C LEU A 111 8.40 -10.91 26.56
N THR A 112 7.45 -9.98 26.71
CA THR A 112 7.02 -9.46 28.02
C THR A 112 5.60 -9.94 28.43
N THR A 113 5.02 -10.88 27.67
CA THR A 113 3.73 -11.54 27.94
C THR A 113 3.95 -13.05 28.03
#